data_AF-A0A6I1W0F7-F1
#
_entry.id   AF-A0A6I1W0F7-F1
#
_cell.length_a   1.000
_cell.length_b   1.000
_cell.length_c   1.000
_cell.angle_alpha   90.00
_cell.angle_beta   90.00
_cell.angle_gamma   90.00
#
_symmetry.space_group_name_H-M   'P 1'
#
loop_
_entity.id
_entity.type
_entity.pdbx_description
1 polymer ?
#
loop_
_entity_poly.entity_id
_entity_poly.type
_entity_poly.pdbx_seq_one_letter_code
_entity_poly.pdbx_strand_id
1 'polypeptide(L)'
;LFVDLSGLERLSTLPEDTLKQVRGLELRFDIRQSNAQRLRPTLDNVKLYCTPIVNLFQHDAMPVRLDGKQDEYLLMPSRLALEHCAVFSVDSVTGWRVDGTGSQRY
;
A
#
# COMPACT_ATOMS: atom_id res chain seq x y z
N LEU A 1 -6.22 4.36 11.25
CA LEU A 1 -6.05 3.62 12.52
C LEU A 1 -6.62 2.23 12.30
N PHE A 2 -5.87 1.19 12.64
CA PHE A 2 -6.31 -0.20 12.57
C PHE A 2 -6.35 -0.78 13.99
N VAL A 3 -7.33 -1.65 14.23
CA VAL A 3 -7.50 -2.37 15.50
C VAL A 3 -7.80 -3.82 15.15
N ASP A 4 -7.01 -4.73 15.70
CA ASP A 4 -7.20 -6.16 15.51
C ASP A 4 -8.03 -6.76 16.65
N LEU A 5 -8.97 -7.62 16.28
CA LEU A 5 -9.77 -8.40 17.22
C LEU A 5 -9.18 -9.81 17.33
N SER A 6 -8.41 -10.05 18.39
CA SER A 6 -7.85 -11.37 18.70
C SER A 6 -8.88 -12.26 19.43
N GLY A 7 -8.68 -13.58 19.44
CA GLY A 7 -9.54 -14.51 20.18
C GLY A 7 -10.68 -15.12 19.35
N LEU A 8 -10.88 -14.65 18.12
CA LEU A 8 -11.94 -15.14 17.22
C LEU A 8 -11.65 -16.55 16.69
N GLU A 9 -10.41 -17.03 16.78
CA GLU A 9 -10.03 -18.41 16.44
C GLU A 9 -10.80 -19.45 17.25
N ARG A 10 -11.31 -19.10 18.43
CA ARG A 10 -12.17 -19.98 19.24
C ARG A 10 -13.49 -20.33 18.56
N LEU A 11 -13.95 -19.54 17.58
CA LEU A 11 -15.14 -19.89 16.80
C LEU A 11 -14.95 -21.18 16.01
N SER A 12 -13.71 -21.53 15.66
CA SER A 12 -13.39 -22.79 14.98
C SER A 12 -13.62 -24.03 15.83
N THR A 13 -13.77 -23.88 17.16
CA THR A 13 -14.07 -25.02 18.06
C THR A 13 -15.55 -25.35 18.09
N LEU A 14 -16.42 -24.54 17.48
CA LEU A 14 -17.85 -24.81 17.41
C LEU A 14 -18.13 -25.94 16.38
N PRO A 15 -19.17 -26.76 16.59
CA PRO A 15 -19.55 -27.79 15.63
C PRO A 15 -19.86 -27.19 14.25
N GLU A 16 -19.45 -27.88 13.18
CA GLU A 16 -19.68 -27.41 11.80
C GLU A 16 -21.17 -27.17 11.50
N ASP A 17 -22.05 -28.03 12.02
CA ASP A 17 -23.50 -27.90 11.80
C ASP A 17 -24.04 -26.61 12.40
N THR A 18 -23.49 -26.18 13.53
CA THR A 18 -23.79 -24.88 14.13
C THR A 18 -23.28 -23.76 13.25
N LEU A 19 -22.01 -23.82 12.81
CA LEU A 19 -21.41 -22.79 11.96
C LEU A 19 -22.16 -22.59 10.64
N LYS A 20 -22.65 -23.67 10.02
CA LYS A 20 -23.45 -23.62 8.78
C LYS A 20 -24.80 -22.92 8.95
N GLN A 21 -25.36 -22.93 10.15
CA GLN A 21 -26.67 -22.34 10.45
C GLN A 21 -26.58 -20.88 10.93
N VAL A 22 -25.43 -20.47 11.46
CA VAL A 22 -25.21 -19.10 11.94
C VAL A 22 -25.31 -18.10 10.78
N ARG A 23 -25.98 -16.98 11.04
CA ARG A 23 -26.19 -15.87 10.09
C ARG A 23 -25.43 -14.60 10.43
N GLY A 24 -24.83 -14.53 11.61
CA GLY A 24 -24.08 -13.36 12.07
C GLY A 24 -23.43 -13.57 13.43
N LEU A 25 -22.57 -12.63 13.79
CA LEU A 25 -21.85 -12.56 15.06
C LEU A 25 -22.07 -11.17 15.65
N GLU A 26 -22.51 -11.10 16.91
CA GLU A 26 -22.59 -9.85 17.66
C GLU A 26 -21.42 -9.76 18.63
N LEU A 27 -20.67 -8.66 18.57
CA LEU A 27 -19.58 -8.36 19.49
C LEU A 27 -19.98 -7.20 20.38
N ARG A 28 -19.89 -7.39 21.70
CA ARG A 28 -20.25 -6.39 22.71
C ARG A 28 -19.02 -6.04 23.54
N PHE A 29 -18.69 -4.75 23.58
CA PHE A 29 -17.52 -4.24 24.28
C PHE A 29 -17.95 -3.50 25.56
N ASP A 30 -17.43 -3.92 26.72
CA ASP A 30 -17.54 -3.18 27.98
C ASP A 30 -16.31 -2.29 28.16
N ILE A 31 -16.47 -0.97 27.99
CA ILE A 31 -15.38 0.01 28.07
C ILE A 31 -15.51 0.78 29.38
N ARG A 32 -14.61 0.53 30.32
CA ARG A 32 -14.69 1.03 31.71
C ARG A 32 -14.11 2.43 31.94
N GLN A 33 -13.44 3.04 30.96
CA GLN A 33 -12.82 4.37 31.11
C GLN A 33 -13.77 5.49 30.64
N SER A 34 -14.16 6.36 31.57
CA SER A 34 -15.20 7.40 31.46
C SER A 34 -14.93 8.51 30.44
N ASN A 35 -13.67 8.74 30.06
CA ASN A 35 -13.30 9.77 29.09
C ASN A 35 -13.76 9.43 27.65
N ALA A 36 -14.11 8.16 27.40
CA ALA A 36 -14.65 7.70 26.11
C ALA A 36 -16.11 8.16 25.86
N GLN A 37 -16.85 8.59 26.89
CA GLN A 37 -18.29 8.89 26.75
C GLN A 37 -18.60 10.12 25.88
N ARG A 38 -17.63 10.99 25.59
CA ARG A 38 -17.83 12.14 24.69
C ARG A 38 -17.96 11.76 23.23
N LEU A 39 -17.43 10.61 22.82
CA LEU A 39 -17.47 10.14 21.44
C LEU A 39 -18.28 8.86 21.39
N ARG A 40 -19.48 8.93 20.80
CA ARG A 40 -20.30 7.75 20.50
C ARG A 40 -20.02 7.35 19.06
N PRO A 41 -19.29 6.23 18.82
CA PRO A 41 -19.06 5.77 17.45
C PRO A 41 -20.40 5.51 16.76
N THR A 42 -20.53 5.98 15.53
CA THR A 42 -21.63 5.64 14.63
C THR A 42 -21.18 4.52 13.68
N LEU A 43 -22.11 4.03 12.86
CA LEU A 43 -21.80 3.05 11.81
C LEU A 43 -20.77 3.57 10.79
N ASP A 44 -20.59 4.89 10.67
CA ASP A 44 -19.59 5.48 9.78
C ASP A 44 -18.16 5.41 10.33
N ASN A 45 -18.00 5.16 11.63
CA ASN A 45 -16.70 5.17 12.29
C ASN A 45 -16.00 3.81 12.29
N VAL A 46 -16.73 2.71 12.07
CA VAL A 46 -16.18 1.35 12.08
C VAL A 46 -16.45 0.71 10.72
N LYS A 47 -15.39 0.48 9.95
CA LYS A 47 -15.47 -0.09 8.62
C LYS A 47 -14.51 -1.26 8.48
N LEU A 48 -14.99 -2.33 7.85
CA LEU A 48 -14.17 -3.46 7.42
C LEU A 48 -13.69 -3.21 5.99
N TYR A 49 -12.69 -3.98 5.55
CA TYR A 49 -12.17 -3.94 4.18
C TYR A 49 -11.64 -2.56 3.75
N CYS A 50 -11.08 -1.82 4.70
CA CYS A 50 -10.42 -0.54 4.44
C CYS A 50 -8.91 -0.76 4.54
N THR A 51 -8.17 -0.41 3.49
CA THR A 51 -6.70 -0.48 3.46
C THR A 51 -6.18 0.87 2.99
N PRO A 52 -5.16 1.47 3.64
CA PRO A 52 -4.64 2.75 3.18
C PRO A 52 -3.92 2.53 1.85
N ILE A 53 -4.10 3.45 0.92
CA ILE A 53 -3.41 3.42 -0.37
C ILE A 53 -2.52 4.64 -0.51
N VAL A 54 -1.46 4.50 -1.31
CA VAL A 54 -0.56 5.58 -1.70
C VAL A 54 -0.59 5.74 -3.21
N ASN A 55 -0.42 6.97 -3.69
CA ASN A 55 -0.43 7.27 -5.12
C ASN A 55 0.96 7.09 -5.74
N LEU A 56 1.43 5.85 -5.79
CA LEU A 56 2.68 5.48 -6.47
C LEU A 56 2.35 4.67 -7.72
N PHE A 57 3.01 4.99 -8.82
CA PHE A 57 2.83 4.33 -10.11
C PHE A 57 4.18 4.11 -10.79
N GLN A 58 4.27 3.04 -11.57
CA GLN A 58 5.46 2.77 -12.37
C GLN A 58 5.53 3.73 -13.55
N HIS A 59 6.71 4.28 -13.79
CA HIS A 59 6.92 5.20 -14.88
C HIS A 59 8.37 5.20 -15.37
N ASP A 60 8.55 5.29 -16.69
CA ASP A 60 9.88 5.36 -17.29
C ASP A 60 10.47 6.77 -17.14
N ALA A 61 11.77 6.83 -16.85
CA ALA A 61 12.53 8.07 -16.89
C ALA A 61 12.88 8.48 -18.34
N MET A 62 13.20 9.75 -18.54
CA MET A 62 13.88 10.21 -19.76
C MET A 62 15.23 9.50 -19.89
N PRO A 63 15.57 8.96 -21.07
CA PRO A 63 16.86 8.29 -21.27
C PRO A 63 18.02 9.24 -20.96
N VAL A 64 18.93 8.78 -20.10
CA VAL A 64 20.16 9.51 -19.78
C VAL A 64 21.29 8.99 -20.66
N ARG A 65 21.95 9.89 -21.38
CA ARG A 65 23.18 9.57 -22.11
C ARG A 65 24.36 9.71 -21.15
N LEU A 66 24.95 8.58 -20.78
CA LEU A 66 26.20 8.55 -20.01
C LEU A 66 27.37 8.89 -20.95
N ASP A 67 27.87 10.11 -20.84
CA ASP A 67 29.01 10.63 -21.61
C ASP A 67 30.32 10.72 -20.79
N GLY A 68 30.26 10.39 -19.49
CA GLY A 68 31.41 10.35 -18.59
C GLY A 68 31.98 11.73 -18.22
N LYS A 69 31.25 12.81 -18.54
CA LYS A 69 31.68 14.19 -18.21
C LYS A 69 31.24 14.64 -16.83
N GLN A 70 30.34 13.91 -16.20
CA GLN A 70 29.73 14.22 -14.92
C GLN A 70 29.49 12.93 -14.14
N ASP A 71 29.61 13.02 -12.81
CA ASP A 71 29.44 11.89 -11.91
C ASP A 71 27.95 11.63 -11.58
N GLU A 72 27.11 12.66 -11.70
CA GLU A 72 25.69 12.61 -11.37
C GLU A 72 24.84 13.15 -12.54
N TYR A 73 23.69 12.53 -12.80
CA TYR A 73 22.77 12.92 -13.86
C TYR A 73 21.36 13.12 -13.28
N LEU A 74 20.70 14.20 -13.70
CA LEU A 74 19.32 14.49 -13.28
C LEU A 74 18.35 13.48 -13.90
N LEU A 75 17.64 12.74 -13.05
CA LEU A 75 16.56 11.84 -13.47
C LEU A 75 15.24 12.60 -13.55
N MET A 76 14.57 12.44 -14.70
CA MET A 76 13.31 13.10 -15.00
C MET A 76 12.31 12.07 -15.50
N PRO A 77 11.04 12.12 -15.07
CA PRO A 77 10.00 11.27 -15.64
C PRO A 77 9.81 11.55 -17.13
N SER A 78 9.57 10.52 -17.94
CA SER A 78 9.30 10.70 -19.37
C SER A 78 7.87 11.23 -19.58
N ARG A 79 7.67 12.17 -20.52
CA ARG A 79 6.34 12.65 -20.98
C ARG A 79 5.41 13.34 -19.97
N LEU A 80 5.57 13.15 -18.66
CA LEU A 80 4.79 13.87 -17.65
C LEU A 80 5.49 15.17 -17.26
N ALA A 81 4.71 16.24 -17.12
CA ALA A 81 5.20 17.46 -16.49
C ALA A 81 5.53 17.19 -15.02
N LEU A 82 6.63 17.77 -14.53
CA LEU A 82 7.05 17.69 -13.13
C LEU A 82 5.98 18.19 -12.14
N GLU A 83 5.04 19.01 -12.62
CA GLU A 83 3.89 19.49 -11.83
C GLU A 83 2.90 18.37 -11.47
N HIS A 84 2.98 17.21 -12.13
CA HIS A 84 2.04 16.09 -11.96
C HIS A 84 2.71 14.84 -11.42
N CYS A 85 4.04 14.75 -11.41
CA CYS A 85 4.75 13.65 -10.80
C CYS A 85 6.17 14.01 -10.36
N ALA A 86 6.66 13.25 -9.38
CA ALA A 86 8.03 13.32 -8.90
C ALA A 86 8.60 11.89 -8.80
N VAL A 87 9.92 11.76 -8.93
CA VAL A 87 10.60 10.48 -8.74
C VAL A 87 10.61 10.14 -7.25
N PHE A 88 10.02 9.00 -6.90
CA PHE A 88 10.01 8.49 -5.53
C PHE A 88 11.15 7.49 -5.29
N SER A 89 11.32 6.54 -6.21
CA SER A 89 12.37 5.53 -6.20
C SER A 89 12.81 5.21 -7.63
N VAL A 90 14.01 4.63 -7.76
CA VAL A 90 14.47 3.99 -8.99
C VAL A 90 14.51 2.49 -8.73
N ASP A 91 13.57 1.76 -9.34
CA ASP A 91 13.43 0.32 -9.08
C ASP A 91 14.31 -0.54 -9.99
N SER A 92 14.72 -0.01 -11.15
CA SER A 92 15.64 -0.69 -12.07
C SER A 92 16.33 0.27 -13.03
N VAL A 93 17.53 -0.10 -13.49
CA VAL A 93 18.27 0.63 -14.52
C VAL A 93 18.63 -0.31 -15.67
N THR A 94 18.33 0.10 -16.90
CA THR A 94 18.71 -0.63 -18.11
C THR A 94 19.58 0.26 -19.00
N GLY A 95 20.83 -0.16 -19.21
CA GLY A 95 21.75 0.49 -20.14
C GLY A 95 21.68 -0.13 -21.53
N TRP A 96 21.86 0.71 -22.55
CA TRP A 96 21.91 0.31 -23.95
C TRP A 96 23.26 0.69 -24.54
N ARG A 97 23.99 -0.27 -25.11
CA ARG A 97 25.25 0.01 -25.81
C ARG A 97 24.99 0.37 -27.28
N VAL A 98 25.69 1.40 -27.75
CA VAL A 98 25.52 1.96 -29.11
C VAL A 98 26.05 1.00 -30.20
N ASP A 99 26.92 0.07 -29.83
CA ASP A 99 27.51 -0.94 -30.73
C ASP A 99 26.57 -2.12 -31.07
N GLY A 100 25.33 -2.10 -30.58
CA GLY A 100 24.34 -3.15 -30.84
C GLY A 100 24.57 -4.44 -30.06
N THR A 101 25.52 -4.47 -29.11
CA THR A 101 25.84 -5.69 -28.31
C THR A 101 24.80 -6.04 -27.23
N GLY A 102 23.68 -5.32 -27.17
CA GLY A 102 22.52 -5.65 -26.34
C GLY A 102 22.26 -4.66 -25.20
N SER A 103 21.18 -4.91 -24.45
CA SER A 103 20.84 -4.18 -23.23
C SER A 103 21.41 -4.90 -22.01
N GLN A 104 21.86 -4.12 -21.02
CA GLN A 104 22.34 -4.63 -19.74
C GLN A 104 21.49 -4.05 -18.61
N ARG A 105 21.01 -4.91 -17.71
CA ARG A 105 20.33 -4.49 -16.47
C ARG A 105 21.36 -4.35 -15.34
N TYR A 106 21.21 -3.29 -14.56
CA TYR A 106 22.04 -2.98 -13.40
C TYR A 106 21.23 -3.09 -12.12
#